data_AF-A0A844MVT0-F1
#
_entry.id   AF-A0A844MVT0-F1
#
_cell.length_a   1.000
_cell.length_b   1.000
_cell.length_c   1.000
_cell.angle_alpha   90.00
_cell.angle_beta   90.00
_cell.angle_gamma   90.00
#
_symmetry.space_group_name_H-M   'P 1'
#
loop_
_entity.id
_entity.type
_entity.pdbx_description
1 polymer ?
#
loop_
_entity_poly.entity_id
_entity_poly.type
_entity_poly.pdbx_seq_one_letter_code
_entity_poly.pdbx_strand_id
1 'polypeptide(L)'
;MDVYQLDQGNWGVCGFVAAIQAAVVNKKSGVSLKESHKDTLYPVIENFCSSNKDIEKELLNFSDVFGKAFHYESINDVLNKMKGDALMTQEGIGIAMTAKGMSRLCKSLGLTNSDFHGTTATTNTLNVEKFPYVNTIYGLGKKGGGNFRYGLLHWIYVDSTGQIMTWGKKQKEAKENIKANGYDKITHYLPALT
;
A
#
# COMPACT_ATOMS: atom_id res chain seq x y z
N MET A 1 -20.44 -6.29 -1.34
CA MET A 1 -20.05 -5.06 -0.62
C MET A 1 -19.54 -4.08 -1.66
N ASP A 2 -19.99 -2.84 -1.59
CA ASP A 2 -19.61 -1.80 -2.53
C ASP A 2 -18.27 -1.17 -2.08
N VAL A 3 -17.33 -1.00 -3.00
CA VAL A 3 -16.02 -0.38 -2.72
C VAL A 3 -16.20 1.09 -2.28
N TYR A 4 -17.38 1.68 -2.52
CA TYR A 4 -17.79 2.99 -2.01
C TYR A 4 -18.11 3.02 -0.51
N GLN A 5 -18.32 1.88 0.15
CA GLN A 5 -18.62 1.79 1.60
C GLN A 5 -17.39 1.52 2.47
N LEU A 6 -16.25 1.28 1.83
CA LEU A 6 -14.97 1.14 2.50
C LEU A 6 -14.53 2.54 2.97
N ASP A 7 -14.75 2.89 4.25
CA ASP A 7 -14.20 4.09 4.87
C ASP A 7 -12.69 4.02 4.71
N GLN A 8 -12.08 4.95 3.97
CA GLN A 8 -10.66 4.89 3.62
C GLN A 8 -9.78 5.75 4.52
N GLY A 9 -10.37 6.51 5.46
CA GLY A 9 -9.67 7.53 6.24
C GLY A 9 -8.64 7.00 7.24
N ASN A 10 -8.68 5.71 7.58
CA ASN A 10 -7.99 5.13 8.75
C ASN A 10 -7.22 3.83 8.43
N TRP A 11 -6.73 3.69 7.21
CA TRP A 11 -6.05 2.48 6.76
C TRP A 11 -4.55 2.60 6.94
N GLY A 12 -4.02 1.82 7.89
CA GLY A 12 -2.60 1.65 8.09
C GLY A 12 -1.90 1.31 6.78
N VAL A 13 -0.90 2.13 6.44
CA VAL A 13 0.04 2.06 5.31
C VAL A 13 -0.56 1.77 3.92
N CYS A 14 -0.33 2.73 3.04
CA CYS A 14 -0.72 2.73 1.62
C CYS A 14 -0.44 1.43 0.83
N GLY A 15 0.61 0.68 1.16
CA GLY A 15 0.91 -0.60 0.52
C GLY A 15 -0.14 -1.66 0.78
N PHE A 16 -0.49 -1.85 2.05
CA PHE A 16 -1.46 -2.85 2.44
C PHE A 16 -2.84 -2.56 1.82
N VAL A 17 -3.22 -1.29 1.85
CA VAL A 17 -4.43 -0.75 1.25
C VAL A 17 -4.55 -1.10 -0.22
N ALA A 18 -3.50 -0.85 -1.02
CA ALA A 18 -3.56 -1.06 -2.45
C ALA A 18 -3.78 -2.55 -2.80
N ALA A 19 -3.14 -3.47 -2.06
CA ALA A 19 -3.33 -4.91 -2.25
C ALA A 19 -4.75 -5.35 -1.87
N ILE A 20 -5.30 -4.82 -0.78
CA ILE A 20 -6.66 -5.12 -0.32
C ILE A 20 -7.71 -4.56 -1.28
N GLN A 21 -7.56 -3.31 -1.74
CA GLN A 21 -8.42 -2.70 -2.76
C GLN A 21 -8.43 -3.54 -4.03
N ALA A 22 -7.26 -3.99 -4.49
CA ALA A 22 -7.14 -4.88 -5.65
C ALA A 22 -7.89 -6.20 -5.43
N ALA A 23 -7.72 -6.86 -4.28
CA ALA A 23 -8.37 -8.14 -3.99
C ALA A 23 -9.91 -8.03 -3.95
N VAL A 24 -10.44 -6.96 -3.36
CA VAL A 24 -11.89 -6.73 -3.30
C VAL A 24 -12.48 -6.41 -4.66
N VAL A 25 -11.88 -5.47 -5.39
CA VAL A 25 -12.36 -5.06 -6.72
C VAL A 25 -12.35 -6.26 -7.67
N ASN A 26 -11.36 -7.14 -7.56
CA ASN A 26 -11.25 -8.36 -8.34
C ASN A 26 -11.97 -9.58 -7.74
N LYS A 27 -12.82 -9.38 -6.71
CA LYS A 27 -13.65 -10.41 -6.05
C LYS A 27 -12.94 -11.74 -5.79
N LYS A 28 -11.70 -11.69 -5.31
CA LYS A 28 -10.96 -12.90 -4.91
C LYS A 28 -11.64 -13.57 -3.71
N SER A 29 -11.98 -14.85 -3.84
CA SER A 29 -12.56 -15.66 -2.76
C SER A 29 -11.61 -15.74 -1.56
N GLY A 30 -12.13 -15.51 -0.35
CA GLY A 30 -11.35 -15.57 0.90
C GLY A 30 -10.97 -14.21 1.50
N VAL A 31 -11.14 -13.10 0.75
CA VAL A 31 -10.98 -11.74 1.26
C VAL A 31 -12.35 -11.17 1.63
N SER A 32 -12.82 -11.48 2.84
CA SER A 32 -14.03 -10.87 3.39
C SER A 32 -13.65 -9.61 4.17
N LEU A 33 -13.70 -8.45 3.53
CA LEU A 33 -13.58 -7.19 4.26
C LEU A 33 -14.92 -6.83 4.91
N LYS A 34 -14.91 -6.58 6.23
CA LYS A 34 -16.02 -5.90 6.92
C LYS A 34 -15.85 -4.39 6.76
N GLU A 35 -16.94 -3.65 6.98
CA GLU A 35 -16.96 -2.18 6.85
C GLU A 35 -16.03 -1.48 7.87
N SER A 36 -15.67 -2.14 8.99
CA SER A 36 -14.82 -1.59 10.03
C SER A 36 -13.33 -1.96 9.86
N HIS A 37 -12.49 -0.94 10.04
CA HIS A 37 -11.02 -0.95 9.90
C HIS A 37 -10.33 -2.00 10.77
N LYS A 38 -10.72 -2.07 12.05
CA LYS A 38 -10.11 -2.94 13.06
C LYS A 38 -10.46 -4.41 12.82
N ASP A 39 -11.67 -4.71 12.40
CA ASP A 39 -12.12 -6.10 12.26
C ASP A 39 -11.65 -6.74 10.95
N THR A 40 -11.03 -5.93 10.08
CA THR A 40 -10.62 -6.33 8.74
C THR A 40 -9.12 -6.15 8.52
N LEU A 41 -8.62 -4.92 8.57
CA LEU A 41 -7.24 -4.64 8.17
C LEU A 41 -6.25 -5.12 9.21
N TYR A 42 -6.58 -4.91 10.49
CA TYR A 42 -5.70 -5.34 11.57
C TYR A 42 -5.44 -6.86 11.54
N PRO A 43 -6.44 -7.75 11.47
CA PRO A 43 -6.22 -9.19 11.37
C PRO A 43 -5.38 -9.60 10.16
N VAL A 44 -5.56 -8.96 8.99
CA VAL A 44 -4.77 -9.32 7.81
C VAL A 44 -3.32 -8.85 7.98
N ILE A 45 -3.09 -7.66 8.57
CA ILE A 45 -1.73 -7.16 8.87
C ILE A 45 -1.07 -8.05 9.92
N GLU A 46 -1.78 -8.37 11.00
CA GLU A 46 -1.31 -9.25 12.08
C GLU A 46 -0.95 -10.63 11.53
N ASN A 47 -1.82 -11.23 10.71
CA ASN A 47 -1.57 -12.54 10.10
C ASN A 47 -0.38 -12.50 9.12
N PHE A 48 -0.31 -11.48 8.27
CA PHE A 48 0.80 -11.29 7.34
C PHE A 48 2.13 -11.18 8.11
N CYS A 49 2.20 -10.29 9.08
CA CYS A 49 3.37 -10.05 9.91
C CYS A 49 3.78 -11.29 10.73
N SER A 50 2.82 -12.05 11.23
CA SER A 50 3.07 -13.31 11.95
C SER A 50 3.62 -14.41 11.05
N SER A 51 3.16 -14.46 9.80
CA SER A 51 3.58 -15.47 8.81
C SER A 51 4.86 -15.11 8.05
N ASN A 52 5.38 -13.89 8.20
CA ASN A 52 6.50 -13.35 7.42
C ASN A 52 7.62 -12.78 8.32
N LYS A 53 7.95 -13.49 9.41
CA LYS A 53 8.99 -13.07 10.37
C LYS A 53 10.37 -12.91 9.75
N ASP A 54 10.67 -13.60 8.66
CA ASP A 54 11.95 -13.51 7.95
C ASP A 54 12.20 -12.15 7.27
N ILE A 55 11.16 -11.33 7.08
CA ILE A 55 11.29 -9.97 6.50
C ILE A 55 10.99 -8.85 7.50
N GLU A 56 10.79 -9.16 8.77
CA GLU A 56 10.46 -8.20 9.83
C GLU A 56 11.43 -7.00 9.86
N LYS A 57 12.74 -7.26 9.93
CA LYS A 57 13.76 -6.19 9.95
C LYS A 57 13.74 -5.33 8.69
N GLU A 58 13.46 -5.92 7.53
CA GLU A 58 13.35 -5.19 6.26
C GLU A 58 12.18 -4.20 6.30
N LEU A 59 11.02 -4.64 6.81
CA LEU A 59 9.82 -3.82 6.91
C LEU A 59 9.97 -2.70 7.96
N LEU A 60 10.60 -2.98 9.10
CA LEU A 60 10.89 -1.98 10.14
C LEU A 60 11.85 -0.90 9.61
N ASN A 61 12.99 -1.32 9.06
CA ASN A 61 13.96 -0.40 8.45
C ASN A 61 13.34 0.46 7.34
N PHE A 62 12.41 -0.12 6.58
CA PHE A 62 11.72 0.61 5.54
C PHE A 62 10.71 1.63 6.11
N SER A 63 10.03 1.29 7.21
CA SER A 63 9.13 2.20 7.92
C SER A 63 9.86 3.42 8.49
N ASP A 64 11.09 3.25 8.96
CA ASP A 64 11.93 4.35 9.46
C ASP A 64 12.16 5.48 8.45
N VAL A 65 12.10 5.18 7.13
CA VAL A 65 12.27 6.17 6.06
C VAL A 65 11.15 7.23 6.07
N PHE A 66 10.01 6.93 6.68
CA PHE A 66 8.87 7.83 6.81
C PHE A 66 8.97 8.76 8.04
N GLY A 67 10.06 8.67 8.80
CA GLY A 67 10.36 9.54 9.93
C GLY A 67 10.04 8.92 11.28
N LYS A 68 10.37 9.65 12.35
CA LYS A 68 10.36 9.16 13.73
C LYS A 68 9.01 8.57 14.19
N ALA A 69 7.89 9.06 13.66
CA ALA A 69 6.56 8.53 13.97
C ALA A 69 6.36 7.06 13.54
N PHE A 70 7.14 6.60 12.55
CA PHE A 70 7.12 5.25 12.00
C PHE A 70 8.31 4.40 12.47
N HIS A 71 9.04 4.87 13.48
CA HIS A 71 10.12 4.12 14.10
C HIS A 71 9.56 3.17 15.14
N TYR A 72 9.85 1.88 14.96
CA TYR A 72 9.30 0.81 15.79
C TYR A 72 10.40 -0.17 16.18
N GLU A 73 10.37 -0.61 17.45
CA GLU A 73 11.38 -1.54 17.97
C GLU A 73 11.18 -2.97 17.44
N SER A 74 9.93 -3.34 17.15
CA SER A 74 9.55 -4.65 16.63
C SER A 74 8.22 -4.60 15.88
N ILE A 75 7.90 -5.66 15.15
CA ILE A 75 6.57 -5.84 14.56
C ILE A 75 5.48 -5.85 15.63
N ASN A 76 5.76 -6.47 16.78
CA ASN A 76 4.80 -6.54 17.88
C ASN A 76 4.49 -5.15 18.46
N ASP A 77 5.47 -4.25 18.49
CA ASP A 77 5.26 -2.85 18.88
C ASP A 77 4.26 -2.17 17.93
N VAL A 78 4.44 -2.30 16.61
CA VAL A 78 3.48 -1.78 15.61
C VAL A 78 2.09 -2.38 15.81
N LEU A 79 2.01 -3.70 15.94
CA LEU A 79 0.73 -4.40 16.07
C LEU A 79 -0.01 -4.03 17.36
N ASN A 80 0.70 -3.79 18.46
CA ASN A 80 0.11 -3.34 19.72
C ASN A 80 -0.39 -1.90 19.61
N LYS A 81 0.38 -1.01 18.96
CA LYS A 81 -0.03 0.37 18.69
C LYS A 81 -1.28 0.43 17.80
N MET A 82 -1.37 -0.44 16.79
CA MET A 82 -2.55 -0.55 15.92
C MET A 82 -3.80 -1.07 16.65
N LYS A 83 -3.66 -1.92 17.69
CA LYS A 83 -4.79 -2.44 18.49
C LYS A 83 -5.48 -1.36 19.33
N GLY A 84 -4.78 -0.29 19.69
CA GLY A 84 -5.19 0.72 20.68
C GLY A 84 -6.27 1.73 20.24
N ASP A 85 -6.87 1.60 19.05
CA ASP A 85 -7.92 2.44 18.42
C ASP A 85 -7.65 3.95 18.26
N ALA A 86 -7.00 4.62 19.22
CA ALA A 86 -6.91 6.09 19.26
C ALA A 86 -5.89 6.71 18.28
N LEU A 87 -4.96 5.92 17.73
CA LEU A 87 -3.79 6.45 16.99
C LEU A 87 -3.76 6.10 15.50
N MET A 88 -4.62 5.19 15.04
CA MET A 88 -4.76 4.90 13.59
C MET A 88 -5.36 6.08 12.82
N THR A 89 -6.06 6.98 13.53
CA THR A 89 -6.85 8.10 12.98
C THR A 89 -6.11 9.44 12.96
N GLN A 90 -5.03 9.61 13.74
CA GLN A 90 -4.38 10.92 13.93
C GLN A 90 -2.92 11.00 13.48
N GLU A 91 -2.13 9.92 13.56
CA GLU A 91 -0.69 9.95 13.21
C GLU A 91 -0.27 8.92 12.16
N GLY A 92 -1.22 8.14 11.62
CA GLY A 92 -0.94 7.19 10.55
C GLY A 92 -0.06 6.02 11.02
N ILE A 93 -0.39 5.37 12.13
CA ILE A 93 0.35 4.19 12.60
C ILE A 93 0.21 3.02 11.61
N GLY A 94 1.32 2.34 11.35
CA GLY A 94 1.33 1.08 10.61
C GLY A 94 2.70 0.75 10.04
N ILE A 95 2.79 -0.39 9.35
CA ILE A 95 4.06 -0.87 8.81
C ILE A 95 4.20 -0.67 7.30
N ALA A 96 5.27 0.02 6.90
CA ALA A 96 5.57 0.28 5.50
C ALA A 96 5.93 -1.02 4.76
N MET A 97 5.32 -1.24 3.60
CA MET A 97 5.57 -2.44 2.79
C MET A 97 6.60 -2.16 1.70
N THR A 98 7.74 -2.87 1.74
CA THR A 98 8.66 -2.92 0.60
C THR A 98 7.99 -3.59 -0.59
N ALA A 99 8.59 -3.51 -1.79
CA ALA A 99 8.07 -4.25 -2.95
C ALA A 99 7.99 -5.76 -2.70
N LYS A 100 8.94 -6.31 -1.95
CA LYS A 100 8.95 -7.70 -1.52
C LYS A 100 7.83 -8.00 -0.51
N GLY A 101 7.64 -7.15 0.50
CA GLY A 101 6.53 -7.28 1.45
C GLY A 101 5.17 -7.23 0.77
N MET A 102 4.98 -6.26 -0.13
CA MET A 102 3.79 -6.13 -0.95
C MET A 102 3.54 -7.37 -1.82
N SER A 103 4.56 -7.88 -2.49
CA SER A 103 4.46 -9.12 -3.30
C SER A 103 3.95 -10.28 -2.46
N ARG A 104 4.52 -10.51 -1.27
CA ARG A 104 4.09 -11.58 -0.38
C ARG A 104 2.68 -11.38 0.15
N LEU A 105 2.29 -10.14 0.44
CA LEU A 105 0.92 -9.83 0.83
C LEU A 105 -0.05 -10.18 -0.30
N CYS A 106 0.24 -9.74 -1.53
CA CYS A 106 -0.54 -10.06 -2.71
C CYS A 106 -0.69 -11.58 -2.89
N LYS A 107 0.39 -12.35 -2.71
CA LYS A 107 0.37 -13.82 -2.71
C LYS A 107 -0.54 -14.39 -1.61
N SER A 108 -0.45 -13.86 -0.38
CA SER A 108 -1.28 -14.31 0.75
C SER A 108 -2.77 -14.02 0.56
N LEU A 109 -3.09 -12.99 -0.23
CA LEU A 109 -4.46 -12.63 -0.63
C LEU A 109 -4.90 -13.39 -1.90
N GLY A 110 -4.06 -14.30 -2.41
CA GLY A 110 -4.35 -15.16 -3.55
C GLY A 110 -4.20 -14.51 -4.92
N LEU A 111 -3.55 -13.34 -5.05
CA LEU A 111 -3.27 -12.71 -6.34
C LEU A 111 -2.23 -13.55 -7.11
N THR A 112 -2.56 -13.95 -8.35
CA THR A 112 -1.75 -14.95 -9.09
C THR A 112 -0.55 -14.34 -9.79
N ASN A 113 -0.67 -13.09 -10.25
CA ASN A 113 0.44 -12.30 -10.74
C ASN A 113 0.86 -11.32 -9.64
N SER A 114 1.90 -11.67 -8.87
CA SER A 114 2.26 -11.00 -7.61
C SER A 114 3.73 -10.58 -7.51
N ASP A 115 4.52 -10.81 -8.56
CA ASP A 115 5.90 -10.37 -8.63
C ASP A 115 5.98 -9.01 -9.31
N PHE A 116 6.45 -8.00 -8.57
CA PHE A 116 6.52 -6.62 -9.08
C PHE A 116 7.61 -6.47 -10.15
N HIS A 117 7.26 -5.77 -11.22
CA HIS A 117 8.23 -5.29 -12.19
C HIS A 117 8.84 -3.98 -11.67
N GLY A 118 10.18 -3.95 -11.57
CA GLY A 118 10.91 -2.69 -11.34
C GLY A 118 10.95 -1.84 -12.60
N THR A 119 10.97 -0.51 -12.44
CA THR A 119 11.07 0.42 -13.58
C THR A 119 12.50 0.97 -13.73
N THR A 120 12.99 1.06 -14.96
CA THR A 120 14.27 1.74 -15.27
C THR A 120 14.06 3.24 -15.42
N ALA A 121 15.03 4.04 -14.94
CA ALA A 121 14.98 5.51 -14.80
C ALA A 121 14.54 6.34 -16.03
N THR A 122 14.57 5.80 -17.24
CA THR A 122 14.32 6.53 -18.50
C THR A 122 12.84 6.67 -18.88
N THR A 123 11.93 5.85 -18.32
CA THR A 123 10.46 5.94 -18.54
C THR A 123 9.70 6.38 -17.29
N ASN A 124 10.42 6.92 -16.30
CA ASN A 124 9.96 7.04 -14.92
C ASN A 124 9.16 8.30 -14.60
N THR A 125 8.78 9.16 -15.54
CA THR A 125 7.98 10.34 -15.18
C THR A 125 6.54 9.93 -14.84
N LEU A 126 6.11 10.24 -13.63
CA LEU A 126 4.73 10.03 -13.22
C LEU A 126 3.81 10.98 -13.99
N ASN A 127 2.92 10.41 -14.81
CA ASN A 127 1.77 11.12 -15.35
C ASN A 127 0.52 10.65 -14.61
N VAL A 128 0.12 11.39 -13.58
CA VAL A 128 -1.08 11.07 -12.79
C VAL A 128 -2.39 11.17 -13.57
N GLU A 129 -2.38 11.76 -14.78
CA GLU A 129 -3.55 11.77 -15.66
C GLU A 129 -3.67 10.49 -16.48
N LYS A 130 -2.57 9.74 -16.66
CA LYS A 130 -2.56 8.53 -17.47
C LYS A 130 -1.50 7.54 -16.99
N PHE A 131 -1.96 6.51 -16.28
CA PHE A 131 -1.12 5.36 -15.93
C PHE A 131 -0.99 4.39 -17.11
N PRO A 132 0.17 3.68 -17.25
CA PRO A 132 0.40 2.78 -18.37
C PRO A 132 -0.59 1.60 -18.48
N TYR A 133 -1.07 1.10 -17.34
CA TYR A 133 -1.90 -0.10 -17.22
C TYR A 133 -3.03 0.14 -16.22
N VAL A 134 -4.18 -0.45 -16.52
CA VAL A 134 -5.34 -0.54 -15.62
C VAL A 134 -5.26 -1.84 -14.82
N ASN A 135 -6.08 -1.97 -13.77
CA ASN A 135 -6.06 -3.12 -12.84
C ASN A 135 -4.63 -3.46 -12.37
N THR A 136 -3.94 -2.46 -11.82
CA THR A 136 -2.50 -2.48 -11.54
C THR A 136 -2.18 -1.80 -10.21
N ILE A 137 -1.32 -2.44 -9.39
CA ILE A 137 -0.73 -1.78 -8.22
C ILE A 137 0.54 -1.06 -8.67
N TYR A 138 0.66 0.22 -8.35
CA TYR A 138 1.84 1.03 -8.65
C TYR A 138 2.56 1.45 -7.40
N GLY A 139 3.88 1.32 -7.41
CA GLY A 139 4.77 1.99 -6.48
C GLY A 139 5.16 3.34 -7.05
N LEU A 140 4.91 4.43 -6.33
CA LEU A 140 5.33 5.77 -6.72
C LEU A 140 6.72 6.08 -6.16
N GLY A 141 7.20 7.32 -6.28
CA GLY A 141 8.46 7.77 -5.68
C GLY A 141 8.78 9.23 -5.95
N LYS A 142 9.86 9.75 -5.33
CA LYS A 142 10.33 11.14 -5.46
C LYS A 142 11.80 11.22 -5.92
N LYS A 143 12.18 12.22 -6.72
CA LYS A 143 13.52 12.36 -7.34
C LYS A 143 14.64 12.77 -6.35
N GLY A 144 14.31 13.11 -5.10
CA GLY A 144 15.28 13.53 -4.08
C GLY A 144 15.14 12.87 -2.69
N GLY A 145 14.48 11.72 -2.59
CA GLY A 145 14.27 11.03 -1.31
C GLY A 145 15.48 10.23 -0.81
N GLY A 146 15.75 10.30 0.50
CA GLY A 146 16.64 9.36 1.20
C GLY A 146 16.16 7.92 1.01
N ASN A 147 17.08 7.03 0.68
CA ASN A 147 16.87 5.92 -0.24
C ASN A 147 15.86 4.82 0.20
N PHE A 148 15.25 4.16 -0.81
CA PHE A 148 15.12 2.68 -0.87
C PHE A 148 14.91 2.23 -2.34
N ARG A 149 16.03 1.85 -2.97
CA ARG A 149 16.27 1.44 -4.36
C ARG A 149 15.87 2.42 -5.48
N TYR A 150 14.70 3.06 -5.43
CA TYR A 150 14.26 4.10 -6.36
C TYR A 150 13.45 5.24 -5.70
N GLY A 151 13.42 5.29 -4.36
CA GLY A 151 12.74 6.32 -3.58
C GLY A 151 11.23 6.11 -3.47
N LEU A 152 10.79 4.85 -3.23
CA LEU A 152 9.42 4.43 -3.43
C LEU A 152 8.35 5.18 -2.59
N LEU A 153 8.28 5.26 -1.28
CA LEU A 153 7.41 6.16 -0.50
C LEU A 153 5.87 6.03 -0.64
N HIS A 154 5.29 5.41 -1.68
CA HIS A 154 3.83 5.27 -1.76
C HIS A 154 3.37 4.16 -2.70
N TRP A 155 2.26 3.52 -2.36
CA TRP A 155 1.58 2.55 -3.22
C TRP A 155 0.18 3.02 -3.53
N ILE A 156 -0.25 2.80 -4.77
CA ILE A 156 -1.62 3.08 -5.23
C ILE A 156 -2.16 1.89 -6.00
N TYR A 157 -3.47 1.84 -6.15
CA TYR A 157 -4.14 0.92 -7.05
C TYR A 157 -4.86 1.70 -8.15
N VAL A 158 -4.71 1.26 -9.40
CA VAL A 158 -5.49 1.74 -10.55
C VAL A 158 -6.40 0.60 -10.97
N ASP A 159 -7.72 0.75 -10.88
CA ASP A 159 -8.64 -0.33 -11.21
C ASP A 159 -8.81 -0.55 -12.71
N SER A 160 -9.68 -1.51 -13.07
CA SER A 160 -10.01 -1.88 -14.45
C SER A 160 -10.65 -0.75 -15.27
N THR A 161 -11.22 0.27 -14.62
CA THR A 161 -11.80 1.46 -15.27
C THR A 161 -10.79 2.61 -15.41
N GLY A 162 -9.54 2.42 -14.93
CA GLY A 162 -8.51 3.46 -14.89
C GLY A 162 -8.65 4.39 -13.68
N GLN A 163 -9.51 4.02 -12.73
CA GLN A 163 -9.77 4.81 -11.55
C GLN A 163 -8.63 4.64 -10.53
N ILE A 164 -8.00 5.75 -10.14
CA ILE A 164 -6.93 5.77 -9.14
C ILE A 164 -7.52 5.72 -7.73
N MET A 165 -7.00 4.83 -6.91
CA MET A 165 -7.30 4.70 -5.49
C MET A 165 -6.00 4.79 -4.69
N THR A 166 -6.01 5.65 -3.69
CA THR A 166 -4.96 5.77 -2.68
C THR A 166 -5.54 5.43 -1.31
N TRP A 167 -4.74 5.61 -0.27
CA TRP A 167 -5.29 5.73 1.08
C TRP A 167 -6.24 6.94 1.17
N GLY A 168 -7.46 6.74 1.65
CA GLY A 168 -8.41 7.81 1.96
C GLY A 168 -9.15 8.43 0.78
N LYS A 169 -8.71 8.21 -0.46
CA LYS A 169 -9.07 9.06 -1.59
C LYS A 169 -9.20 8.28 -2.89
N LYS A 170 -10.06 8.77 -3.77
CA LYS A 170 -10.30 8.24 -5.11
C LYS A 170 -10.25 9.34 -6.16
N GLN A 171 -9.95 8.97 -7.39
CA GLN A 171 -9.96 9.85 -8.57
C GLN A 171 -9.32 11.21 -8.33
N LYS A 172 -10.13 12.27 -8.40
CA LYS A 172 -9.69 13.65 -8.34
C LYS A 172 -8.90 13.91 -7.06
N GLU A 173 -9.44 13.51 -5.91
CA GLU A 173 -8.77 13.70 -4.62
C GLU A 173 -7.48 12.90 -4.51
N ALA A 174 -7.46 11.67 -5.05
CA ALA A 174 -6.25 10.85 -5.11
C ALA A 174 -5.17 11.52 -5.98
N LYS A 175 -5.53 11.99 -7.17
CA LYS A 175 -4.64 12.71 -8.08
C LYS A 175 -4.08 13.98 -7.44
N GLU A 176 -4.94 14.79 -6.84
CA GLU A 176 -4.55 16.01 -6.13
C GLU A 176 -3.60 15.71 -4.98
N ASN A 177 -3.87 14.67 -4.20
CA ASN A 177 -2.99 14.25 -3.10
C ASN A 177 -1.64 13.74 -3.59
N ILE A 178 -1.60 12.97 -4.68
CA ILE A 178 -0.34 12.50 -5.27
C ILE A 178 0.51 13.70 -5.73
N LYS A 179 -0.12 14.67 -6.42
CA LYS A 179 0.55 15.91 -6.86
C LYS A 179 1.05 16.74 -5.68
N ALA A 180 0.20 16.98 -4.68
CA ALA A 180 0.53 17.79 -3.50
C ALA A 180 1.68 17.20 -2.68
N ASN A 181 1.77 15.86 -2.62
CA ASN A 181 2.88 15.19 -1.97
C ASN A 181 4.17 15.15 -2.81
N GLY A 182 4.14 15.60 -4.06
CA GLY A 182 5.32 15.71 -4.91
C GLY A 182 5.89 14.37 -5.38
N TYR A 183 5.05 13.33 -5.53
CA TYR A 183 5.47 12.12 -6.23
C TYR A 183 5.68 12.43 -7.71
N ASP A 184 6.81 11.99 -8.26
CA ASP A 184 7.25 12.36 -9.61
C ASP A 184 7.64 11.17 -10.48
N LYS A 185 7.63 9.95 -9.91
CA LYS A 185 7.93 8.74 -10.64
C LYS A 185 7.16 7.51 -10.24
N ILE A 186 7.09 6.56 -11.18
CA ILE A 186 6.73 5.17 -10.92
C ILE A 186 8.02 4.39 -10.68
N THR A 187 8.06 3.61 -9.61
CA THR A 187 9.22 2.79 -9.21
C THR A 187 8.98 1.30 -9.43
N HIS A 188 7.74 0.86 -9.25
CA HIS A 188 7.32 -0.52 -9.40
C HIS A 188 5.91 -0.57 -9.96
N TYR A 189 5.57 -1.66 -10.63
CA TYR A 189 4.19 -1.94 -10.98
C TYR A 189 3.93 -3.45 -11.02
N LEU A 190 2.68 -3.82 -10.74
CA LEU A 190 2.18 -5.18 -10.82
C LEU A 190 0.93 -5.18 -11.71
N PRO A 191 1.10 -5.41 -13.02
CA PRO A 191 0.00 -5.26 -13.98
C PRO A 191 -0.89 -6.49 -14.02
N ALA A 192 -2.11 -6.30 -14.55
CA ALA A 192 -3.06 -7.38 -14.82
C ALA A 192 -3.29 -8.28 -13.59
N LEU A 193 -3.76 -7.67 -12.49
CA LEU A 193 -4.06 -8.39 -11.26
C LEU A 193 -5.22 -9.37 -11.50
N THR A 194 -4.88 -10.64 -11.65
CA THR A 194 -5.83 -11.75 -11.80
C THR A 194 -5.83 -12.69 -10.61
#